data_AF-A0A7J9Y8W4-F1
#
_entry.id   AF-A0A7J9Y8W4-F1
#
_cell.length_a   1.000
_cell.length_b   1.000
_cell.length_c   1.000
_cell.angle_alpha   90.00
_cell.angle_beta   90.00
_cell.angle_gamma   90.00
#
_symmetry.space_group_name_H-M   'P 1'
#
loop_
_entity.id
_entity.type
_entity.pdbx_description
1 polymer ?
#
loop_
_entity_poly.entity_id
_entity_poly.type
_entity_poly.pdbx_seq_one_letter_code
_entity_poly.pdbx_strand_id
1 'polypeptide(L)'
;MPAKSLRDLVDHARRHSPFYADLYRGLPEGVSDITMLPVVDQLQYWEANTFGGNRVLTAPLTDAGVYMTGGTTGAPKLSPWTRAEHADAVTVFGSGLA
;
A
#
# COMPACT_ATOMS: atom_id res chain seq x y z
N MET A 1 -4.64 -5.32 16.43
CA MET A 1 -3.19 -5.08 16.65
C MET A 1 -2.98 -3.59 16.89
N PRO A 2 -1.95 -3.15 17.64
CA PRO A 2 -1.65 -1.73 17.75
C PRO A 2 -1.35 -1.13 16.36
N ALA A 3 -1.73 0.12 16.14
CA ALA A 3 -1.43 0.81 14.89
C ALA A 3 0.09 0.83 14.64
N LYS A 4 0.50 0.50 13.42
CA LYS A 4 1.91 0.59 13.00
C LYS A 4 2.32 2.06 13.05
N SER A 5 3.56 2.34 13.48
CA SER A 5 4.04 3.72 13.49
C SER A 5 4.21 4.25 12.07
N LEU A 6 4.07 5.56 11.88
CA LEU A 6 4.29 6.20 10.57
C LEU A 6 5.70 5.90 10.05
N ARG A 7 6.69 5.94 10.95
CA ARG A 7 8.09 5.61 10.63
C ARG A 7 8.21 4.21 10.04
N ASP A 8 7.65 3.20 10.72
CA ASP A 8 7.75 1.82 10.27
C ASP A 8 7.08 1.63 8.91
N LEU A 9 5.94 2.30 8.67
CA LEU A 9 5.24 2.26 7.39
C LEU A 9 6.06 2.88 6.26
N VAL A 10 6.64 4.06 6.49
CA VAL A 10 7.46 4.78 5.48
C VAL A 10 8.73 3.99 5.18
N ASP A 11 9.43 3.51 6.20
CA ASP A 11 10.68 2.76 6.05
C ASP A 11 10.43 1.42 5.35
N HIS A 12 9.33 0.73 5.69
CA HIS A 12 8.93 -0.51 5.02
C HIS A 12 8.59 -0.28 3.54
N ALA A 13 7.76 0.73 3.24
CA ALA A 13 7.39 1.06 1.87
C ALA A 13 8.63 1.45 1.04
N ARG A 14 9.50 2.33 1.56
CA ARG A 14 10.73 2.77 0.90
C ARG A 14 11.67 1.60 0.59
N ARG A 15 11.76 0.62 1.49
CA ARG A 15 12.66 -0.53 1.35
C ARG A 15 12.16 -1.55 0.33
N HIS A 16 10.85 -1.76 0.26
CA HIS A 16 10.30 -2.93 -0.41
C HIS A 16 9.49 -2.62 -1.69
N SER A 17 9.00 -1.39 -1.85
CA SER A 17 8.27 -0.97 -3.05
C SER A 17 9.17 -0.08 -3.92
N PRO A 18 9.49 -0.48 -5.17
CA PRO A 18 10.21 0.38 -6.09
C PRO A 18 9.54 1.74 -6.35
N PHE A 19 8.21 1.81 -6.32
CA PHE A 19 7.45 3.05 -6.46
C PHE A 19 7.72 4.00 -5.28
N TYR A 20 7.58 3.50 -4.04
CA TYR A 20 7.83 4.33 -2.85
C TYR A 20 9.31 4.61 -2.61
N ALA A 21 10.21 3.73 -3.04
CA ALA A 21 11.65 3.98 -3.03
C ALA A 21 12.01 5.23 -3.86
N ASP A 22 11.42 5.36 -5.05
CA ASP A 22 11.60 6.53 -5.90
C ASP A 22 10.93 7.78 -5.32
N LEU A 23 9.66 7.65 -4.90
CA LEU A 23 8.89 8.76 -4.34
C LEU A 23 9.54 9.35 -3.08
N TYR A 24 10.14 8.50 -2.23
CA TYR A 24 10.73 8.89 -0.96
C TYR A 24 12.24 9.11 -1.02
N ARG A 25 12.86 9.10 -2.20
CA ARG A 25 14.32 9.21 -2.38
C ARG A 25 14.93 10.46 -1.74
N GLY A 26 14.19 11.57 -1.73
CA GLY A 26 14.64 12.84 -1.15
C GLY A 26 14.30 13.04 0.33
N LEU A 27 13.62 12.09 0.97
CA LEU A 27 13.20 12.23 2.36
C LEU A 27 14.29 11.76 3.33
N PRO A 28 14.40 12.36 4.52
CA PRO A 28 15.30 11.86 5.56
C PRO A 28 14.90 10.45 6.00
N GLU A 29 15.81 9.76 6.70
CA GLU A 29 15.49 8.52 7.39
C GLU A 29 14.60 8.78 8.61
N GLY A 30 13.80 7.79 9.00
CA GLY A 30 13.06 7.85 10.26
C GLY A 30 11.89 8.85 10.29
N VAL A 31 11.30 9.18 9.13
CA VAL A 31 10.18 10.12 8.98
C VAL A 31 9.06 9.78 9.96
N SER A 32 8.75 10.72 10.86
CA SER A 32 7.70 10.56 11.88
C SER A 32 6.59 11.61 11.78
N ASP A 33 6.69 12.54 10.83
CA ASP A 33 5.69 13.57 10.57
C ASP A 33 5.09 13.36 9.17
N ILE A 34 3.76 13.25 9.09
CA ILE A 34 3.03 13.02 7.85
C ILE A 34 3.14 14.20 6.88
N THR A 35 3.38 15.42 7.39
CA THR A 35 3.51 16.63 6.55
C THR A 35 4.79 16.65 5.72
N MET A 36 5.75 15.78 6.03
CA MET A 36 6.99 15.59 5.27
C MET A 36 6.78 14.73 4.02
N LEU A 37 5.67 13.98 3.93
CA LEU A 37 5.44 13.05 2.84
C LEU A 37 4.88 13.78 1.60
N PRO A 38 5.41 13.49 0.40
CA PRO A 38 4.80 14.00 -0.83
C PRO A 38 3.42 13.37 -1.02
N VAL A 39 2.51 14.13 -1.62
CA VAL A 39 1.22 13.59 -2.08
C VAL A 39 1.47 12.62 -3.24
N VAL A 40 0.87 11.43 -3.17
CA VAL A 40 0.96 10.42 -4.23
C VAL A 40 0.13 10.88 -5.43
N ASP A 41 0.77 10.94 -6.60
CA ASP A 41 0.05 11.15 -7.86
C ASP A 41 -0.79 9.91 -8.20
N GLN A 42 -2.09 10.13 -8.36
CA GLN A 42 -3.04 9.04 -8.54
C GLN A 42 -2.85 8.31 -9.88
N LEU A 43 -2.49 9.01 -10.96
CA LEU A 43 -2.32 8.40 -12.27
C LEU A 43 -1.07 7.51 -12.26
N GLN A 44 0.05 8.04 -11.78
CA GLN A 44 1.32 7.30 -11.66
C GLN A 44 1.17 6.07 -10.76
N TYR A 45 0.42 6.19 -9.66
CA TYR A 45 0.18 5.06 -8.76
C TYR A 45 -0.55 3.90 -9.47
N TRP A 46 -1.63 4.20 -10.21
CA TRP A 46 -2.40 3.14 -10.89
C TRP A 46 -1.66 2.55 -12.10
N GLU A 47 -0.88 3.34 -12.82
CA GLU A 47 0.02 2.84 -13.88
C GLU A 47 1.10 1.90 -13.32
N ALA A 48 1.56 2.12 -12.10
CA ALA A 48 2.55 1.29 -11.42
C ALA A 48 1.96 0.06 -10.70
N ASN A 49 0.64 0.03 -10.45
CA ASN A 49 -0.05 -1.00 -9.67
C ASN A 49 -0.88 -1.95 -10.54
N THR A 50 -0.19 -2.72 -11.38
CA THR A 50 -0.79 -3.66 -12.35
C THR A 50 -0.47 -5.12 -11.98
N PHE A 51 -1.04 -6.10 -12.68
CA PHE A 51 -0.68 -7.52 -12.47
C PHE A 51 0.72 -7.86 -12.99
N GLY A 52 1.17 -7.18 -14.06
CA GLY A 52 2.46 -7.41 -14.70
C GLY A 52 3.39 -6.22 -14.49
N GLY A 53 4.54 -6.44 -13.84
CA GLY A 53 5.50 -5.38 -13.57
C GLY A 53 5.09 -4.44 -12.44
N ASN A 54 4.32 -4.93 -11.46
CA ASN A 54 3.90 -4.13 -10.31
C ASN A 54 5.11 -3.54 -9.57
N ARG A 55 5.09 -2.23 -9.34
CA ARG A 55 6.14 -1.50 -8.60
C ARG A 55 5.69 -1.03 -7.22
N VAL A 56 4.41 -1.19 -6.89
CA VAL A 56 3.81 -0.71 -5.64
C VAL A 56 3.87 -1.74 -4.53
N LEU A 57 3.79 -3.04 -4.85
CA LEU A 57 3.85 -4.11 -3.85
C LEU A 57 5.09 -4.02 -2.97
N THR A 58 4.92 -4.33 -1.68
CA THR A 58 6.01 -4.43 -0.69
C THR A 58 6.43 -5.87 -0.42
N ALA A 59 5.76 -6.85 -1.03
CA ALA A 59 6.11 -8.26 -0.99
C ALA A 59 5.45 -9.01 -2.17
N PRO A 60 5.94 -10.21 -2.52
CA PRO A 60 5.23 -11.09 -3.46
C PRO A 60 3.82 -11.43 -2.95
N LEU A 61 2.88 -11.63 -3.89
CA LEU A 61 1.51 -12.05 -3.57
C LEU A 61 1.44 -13.55 -3.26
N THR A 62 1.84 -13.92 -2.04
CA THR A 62 1.72 -15.29 -1.53
C THR A 62 0.59 -15.36 -0.50
N ASP A 63 -0.39 -16.24 -0.72
CA ASP A 63 -1.61 -16.37 0.10
C ASP A 63 -2.33 -15.02 0.35
N ALA A 64 -2.31 -14.14 -0.66
CA ALA A 64 -2.87 -12.81 -0.60
C ALA A 64 -4.30 -12.76 -1.17
N GLY A 65 -5.15 -11.92 -0.58
CA GLY A 65 -6.43 -11.53 -1.17
C GLY A 65 -6.23 -10.38 -2.14
N VAL A 66 -6.74 -10.48 -3.36
CA VAL A 66 -6.68 -9.40 -4.35
C VAL A 66 -8.10 -8.94 -4.69
N TYR A 67 -8.43 -7.72 -4.30
CA TYR A 67 -9.69 -7.06 -4.62
C TYR A 67 -9.51 -6.13 -5.82
N MET A 68 -10.53 -6.03 -6.65
CA MET A 68 -10.49 -5.20 -7.84
C MET A 68 -11.75 -4.37 -7.93
N THR A 69 -11.62 -3.11 -8.36
CA THR A 69 -12.79 -2.32 -8.71
C THR A 69 -13.42 -2.87 -9.98
N GLY A 70 -14.74 -3.10 -9.97
CA GLY A 70 -15.50 -3.34 -11.20
C GLY A 70 -15.60 -2.06 -12.03
N GLY A 71 -15.43 -2.17 -13.35
CA GLY A 71 -15.54 -1.07 -14.29
C GLY A 71 -15.39 -1.54 -15.75
N THR A 72 -16.03 -0.86 -16.69
CA THR A 72 -16.06 -1.24 -18.11
C THR A 72 -14.83 -0.82 -18.92
N THR A 73 -13.85 -0.17 -18.30
CA THR A 73 -12.69 0.46 -18.98
C THR A 73 -11.50 -0.48 -19.19
N GLY A 74 -11.60 -1.77 -18.84
CA GLY A 74 -10.53 -2.76 -19.06
C GLY A 74 -9.29 -2.63 -18.17
N ALA A 75 -9.22 -1.59 -17.32
CA ALA A 75 -8.11 -1.33 -16.40
C ALA A 75 -8.61 -1.32 -14.94
N PRO A 76 -8.76 -2.49 -14.29
CA PRO A 76 -9.21 -2.57 -12.91
C PRO A 76 -8.16 -2.01 -11.96
N LYS A 77 -8.60 -1.27 -10.94
CA LYS A 77 -7.73 -0.84 -9.83
C LYS A 77 -7.51 -2.01 -8.88
N LEU A 78 -6.25 -2.36 -8.64
CA LEU A 78 -5.88 -3.48 -7.77
C LEU A 78 -5.73 -3.04 -6.32
N SER A 79 -6.31 -3.81 -5.40
CA SER A 79 -6.13 -3.67 -3.96
C SER A 79 -5.70 -5.01 -3.38
N PRO A 80 -4.38 -5.31 -3.35
CA PRO A 80 -3.83 -6.54 -2.79
C PRO A 80 -3.60 -6.43 -1.29
N TRP A 81 -3.89 -7.51 -0.56
CA TRP A 81 -3.79 -7.60 0.90
C TRP A 81 -3.10 -8.90 1.27
N THR A 82 -2.08 -8.85 2.12
CA THR A 82 -1.58 -10.06 2.77
C THR A 82 -2.66 -10.68 3.65
N ARG A 83 -2.53 -11.97 3.99
CA ARG A 83 -3.43 -12.63 4.95
C ARG A 83 -3.56 -11.85 6.27
N ALA A 84 -2.44 -11.32 6.77
CA ALA A 84 -2.41 -10.57 8.03
C ALA A 84 -3.16 -9.24 7.91
N GLU A 85 -2.93 -8.49 6.84
CA GLU A 85 -3.64 -7.21 6.60
C GLU A 85 -5.15 -7.43 6.41
N HIS A 86 -5.54 -8.50 5.72
CA HIS A 86 -6.95 -8.87 5.59
C HIS A 86 -7.56 -9.18 6.96
N ALA A 87 -6.93 -10.03 7.78
CA ALA A 87 -7.41 -10.36 9.12
C ALA A 87 -7.55 -9.13 10.04
N ASP A 88 -6.58 -8.20 9.98
CA ASP A 88 -6.63 -6.94 10.70
C ASP A 88 -7.85 -6.10 10.28
N ALA A 89 -8.07 -5.95 8.97
CA ALA A 89 -9.18 -5.15 8.45
C ALA A 89 -10.55 -5.68 8.87
N VAL A 90 -10.77 -7.00 8.74
CA VAL A 90 -12.06 -7.60 9.11
C VAL A 90 -12.28 -7.53 10.63
N THR A 91 -11.21 -7.63 11.42
CA THR A 91 -11.29 -7.46 12.88
C THR A 91 -11.72 -6.05 13.27
N VAL A 92 -11.08 -5.02 12.70
CA VAL A 92 -11.43 -3.62 12.97
C VAL A 92 -12.84 -3.31 12.48
N PHE A 93 -13.19 -3.75 11.26
CA PHE A 93 -14.54 -3.59 10.73
C PHE A 93 -15.60 -4.22 11.65
N GLY A 94 -15.40 -5.47 12.08
CA GLY A 94 -16.32 -6.15 13.00
C GLY A 94 -16.47 -5.43 14.34
N SER A 95 -15.39 -4.85 14.88
CA SER A 95 -15.46 -4.07 16.12
C SER A 95 -16.30 -2.79 16.01
N GLY A 96 -16.42 -2.22 14.81
CA GLY A 96 -17.26 -1.05 14.56
C GLY A 96 -18.74 -1.36 14.29
N LEU A 97 -19.10 -2.64 14.16
CA LEU A 97 -20.48 -3.11 13.99
C LEU A 97 -21.14 -3.56 15.31
N ALA A 98 -20.34 -3.72 16.38
CA ALA A 98 -20.78 -4.17 17.68
C ALA A 98 -21.38 -3.05 18.54
#